data_AF-A0A6P7GB51-F1
#
_entry.id   AF-A0A6P7GB51-F1
#
_cell.length_a   1.000
_cell.length_b   1.000
_cell.length_c   1.000
_cell.angle_alpha   90.00
_cell.angle_beta   90.00
_cell.angle_gamma   90.00
#
_symmetry.space_group_name_H-M   'P 1'
#
loop_
_entity.id
_entity.type
_entity.pdbx_description
1 polymer ?
#
loop_
_entity_poly.entity_id
_entity_poly.type
_entity_poly.pdbx_seq_one_letter_code
_entity_poly.pdbx_strand_id
1 'polypeptide(L)'
;MNHYCCVPGCKSWVKRNPELSFHLFPKPKKSNVIVETKLGSKELVDRRKVWIQRLKIGKKVSDYMRVCSLHFEATDFLQKQRVKRRTLKLNAIPSQKLPLEAHSTEPGPSSRSITAAAKQRIVTTVAPSLIPCEDVEDLDDQEAAEILTSLKNTENSTLSKDAAVQVNITKEITLCDILDSDFKLKEFTGVDNYVIFNTIVPSSVLEMMRSLDG
;
A
#
# COMPACT_ATOMS: atom_id res chain seq x y z
N MET A 1 5.53 -14.94 23.38
CA MET A 1 5.48 -14.93 21.91
C MET A 1 6.77 -14.28 21.38
N ASN A 2 7.47 -14.91 20.43
CA ASN A 2 8.64 -14.30 19.80
C ASN A 2 8.19 -13.45 18.60
N HIS A 3 8.76 -12.25 18.46
CA HIS A 3 8.58 -11.40 17.29
C HIS A 3 9.94 -10.83 16.85
N TYR A 4 10.10 -10.72 15.53
CA TYR A 4 11.28 -10.21 14.84
C TYR A 4 10.89 -8.94 14.08
N CYS A 5 11.85 -8.04 13.81
CA CYS A 5 11.63 -6.97 12.85
C CYS A 5 11.50 -7.56 11.44
N CYS A 6 10.53 -7.11 10.65
CA CYS A 6 10.35 -7.54 9.26
C CYS A 6 11.12 -6.68 8.24
N VAL A 7 11.74 -5.58 8.69
CA VAL A 7 12.52 -4.67 7.85
C VAL A 7 13.78 -5.40 7.36
N PRO A 8 14.08 -5.39 6.04
CA PRO A 8 15.27 -6.04 5.52
C PRO A 8 16.57 -5.54 6.19
N GLY A 9 17.53 -6.44 6.38
CA GLY A 9 18.76 -6.17 7.13
C GLY A 9 18.62 -6.04 8.67
N CYS A 10 17.41 -5.80 9.21
CA CYS A 10 17.22 -5.60 10.64
C CYS A 10 17.23 -6.92 11.43
N LYS A 11 18.18 -7.07 12.37
CA LYS A 11 18.38 -8.29 13.20
C LYS A 11 17.74 -8.23 14.60
N SER A 12 16.90 -7.22 14.86
CA SER A 12 16.27 -6.97 16.16
C SER A 12 15.08 -7.89 16.44
N TRP A 13 15.01 -8.47 17.64
CA TRP A 13 13.90 -9.33 18.06
C TRP A 13 13.64 -9.27 19.57
N VAL A 14 12.40 -9.54 20.01
CA VAL A 14 11.93 -9.29 21.39
C VAL A 14 12.83 -9.89 22.49
N LYS A 15 13.30 -11.13 22.33
CA LYS A 15 14.21 -11.79 23.29
C LYS A 15 15.65 -11.21 23.35
N ARG A 16 16.14 -10.55 22.30
CA ARG A 16 17.47 -9.93 22.24
C ARG A 16 17.42 -8.44 22.58
N ASN A 17 16.26 -7.82 22.31
CA ASN A 17 16.01 -6.40 22.44
C ASN A 17 14.71 -6.15 23.24
N PRO A 18 14.68 -6.49 24.55
CA PRO A 18 13.51 -6.27 25.40
C PRO A 18 13.13 -4.78 25.55
N GLU A 19 14.08 -3.87 25.32
CA GLU A 19 13.91 -2.42 25.31
C GLU A 19 13.12 -1.89 24.10
N LEU A 20 13.07 -2.64 23.00
CA LEU A 20 12.41 -2.22 21.76
C LEU A 20 10.92 -2.56 21.75
N SER A 21 10.11 -1.60 21.27
CA SER A 21 8.71 -1.83 20.96
C SER A 21 8.56 -2.36 19.53
N PHE A 22 7.64 -3.31 19.32
CA PHE A 22 7.45 -3.99 18.02
C PHE A 22 6.02 -3.75 17.51
N HIS A 23 5.90 -2.83 16.56
CA HIS A 23 4.65 -2.25 16.07
C HIS A 23 4.12 -3.03 14.87
N LEU A 24 2.84 -3.42 14.89
CA LEU A 24 2.17 -4.03 13.74
C LEU A 24 2.02 -2.99 12.61
N PHE A 25 1.90 -3.48 11.37
CA PHE A 25 1.54 -2.60 10.25
C PHE A 25 0.16 -1.95 10.44
N PRO A 26 -0.06 -0.73 9.92
CA PRO A 26 -1.39 -0.15 9.83
C PRO A 26 -2.35 -1.07 9.08
N LYS A 27 -3.57 -1.24 9.59
CA LYS A 27 -4.63 -1.94 8.85
C LYS A 27 -4.92 -1.17 7.53
N PRO A 28 -5.10 -1.87 6.40
CA PRO A 28 -5.37 -1.21 5.11
C PRO A 28 -6.66 -0.39 5.18
N LYS A 29 -6.69 0.75 4.49
CA LYS A 29 -7.84 1.68 4.47
C LYS A 29 -8.33 2.16 5.86
N LYS A 30 -7.45 2.17 6.88
CA LYS A 30 -7.81 2.61 8.27
C LYS A 30 -7.01 3.80 8.81
N SER A 31 -5.95 4.25 8.13
CA SER A 31 -5.22 5.47 8.50
C SER A 31 -4.48 6.00 7.30
N ASN A 32 -4.73 7.26 6.94
CA ASN A 32 -4.06 7.95 5.86
C ASN A 32 -3.04 8.96 6.42
N VAL A 33 -2.07 9.35 5.62
CA VAL A 33 -1.05 10.36 5.93
C VAL A 33 -0.87 11.29 4.74
N ILE A 34 -0.60 12.56 5.01
CA ILE A 34 -0.17 13.50 3.98
C ILE A 34 1.30 13.22 3.68
N VAL A 35 1.63 13.07 2.40
CA VAL A 35 3.00 12.89 1.91
C VAL A 35 3.27 13.98 0.88
N GLU A 36 4.40 14.68 1.04
CA GLU A 36 4.91 15.60 0.02
C GLU A 36 5.65 14.80 -1.05
N THR A 37 5.31 15.01 -2.32
CA THR A 37 5.97 14.36 -3.46
C THR A 37 7.25 15.10 -3.86
N LYS A 38 8.02 14.51 -4.78
CA LYS A 38 9.18 15.19 -5.41
C LYS A 38 8.80 16.48 -6.16
N LEU A 39 7.52 16.68 -6.49
CA LEU A 39 6.99 17.84 -7.19
C LEU A 39 6.38 18.88 -6.24
N GLY A 40 6.48 18.66 -4.92
CA GLY A 40 5.89 19.54 -3.90
C GLY A 40 4.39 19.36 -3.67
N SER A 41 3.70 18.53 -4.47
CA SER A 41 2.28 18.19 -4.23
C SER A 41 2.10 17.49 -2.89
N LYS A 42 1.00 17.79 -2.19
CA LYS A 42 0.60 17.18 -0.91
C LYS A 42 -0.51 16.18 -1.15
N GLU A 43 -0.19 14.89 -1.03
CA GLU A 43 -1.10 13.80 -1.36
C GLU A 43 -1.48 12.99 -0.12
N LEU A 44 -2.76 12.58 -0.05
CA LEU A 44 -3.32 11.84 1.09
C LEU A 44 -3.28 10.33 0.80
N VAL A 45 -2.31 9.63 1.38
CA VAL A 45 -1.96 8.24 1.04
C VAL A 45 -2.24 7.29 2.20
N ASP A 46 -2.71 6.06 1.93
CA ASP A 46 -2.83 5.01 2.96
C ASP A 46 -1.46 4.76 3.62
N ARG A 47 -1.39 4.98 4.93
CA ARG A 47 -0.16 4.87 5.73
C ARG A 47 0.49 3.49 5.62
N ARG A 48 -0.28 2.42 5.37
CA ARG A 48 0.27 1.08 5.12
C ARG A 48 1.10 1.05 3.84
N LYS A 49 0.64 1.69 2.76
CA LYS A 49 1.42 1.80 1.50
C LYS A 49 2.73 2.54 1.75
N VAL A 50 2.67 3.67 2.44
CA VAL A 50 3.85 4.48 2.79
C VAL A 50 4.86 3.69 3.63
N TRP A 51 4.40 2.90 4.61
CA TRP A 51 5.27 2.02 5.40
C TRP A 51 5.94 0.93 4.52
N ILE A 52 5.20 0.29 3.62
CA ILE A 52 5.73 -0.75 2.71
C ILE A 52 6.84 -0.16 1.81
N GLN A 53 6.58 1.01 1.23
CA GLN A 53 7.49 1.73 0.34
C GLN A 53 8.76 2.20 1.07
N ARG A 54 8.62 2.89 2.21
CA ARG A 54 9.76 3.40 3.00
C ARG A 54 10.67 2.28 3.52
N LEU A 55 10.09 1.13 3.86
CA LEU A 55 10.82 -0.03 4.39
C LEU A 55 11.31 -1.01 3.30
N LYS A 56 11.10 -0.69 2.01
CA LYS A 56 11.54 -1.49 0.83
C LYS A 56 11.22 -2.99 0.96
N ILE A 57 10.01 -3.32 1.42
CA ILE A 57 9.63 -4.71 1.68
C ILE A 57 9.15 -5.37 0.39
N GLY A 58 10.06 -6.03 -0.35
CA GLY A 58 9.79 -6.77 -1.59
C GLY A 58 8.93 -8.05 -1.44
N LYS A 59 8.15 -8.19 -0.35
CA LYS A 59 7.27 -9.35 -0.10
C LYS A 59 5.94 -8.91 0.50
N LYS A 60 4.86 -9.63 0.17
CA LYS A 60 3.49 -9.33 0.59
C LYS A 60 3.39 -9.18 2.12
N VAL A 61 3.10 -7.97 2.59
CA VAL A 61 3.05 -7.66 4.02
C VAL A 61 1.76 -8.18 4.66
N SER A 62 1.91 -9.15 5.56
CA SER A 62 0.86 -9.70 6.42
C SER A 62 0.62 -8.81 7.64
N ASP A 63 -0.61 -8.79 8.15
CA ASP A 63 -1.02 -7.99 9.32
C ASP A 63 -0.27 -8.35 10.61
N TYR A 64 0.34 -9.53 10.68
CA TYR A 64 1.15 -9.96 11.83
C TYR A 64 2.61 -9.51 11.76
N MET A 65 3.06 -8.93 10.64
CA MET A 65 4.43 -8.40 10.51
C MET A 65 4.64 -7.18 11.42
N ARG A 66 5.85 -7.05 11.98
CA ARG A 66 6.19 -5.99 12.93
C ARG A 66 7.47 -5.24 12.57
N VAL A 67 7.42 -3.93 12.79
CA VAL A 67 8.56 -3.01 12.68
C VAL A 67 9.03 -2.67 14.10
N CYS A 68 10.33 -2.74 14.38
CA CYS A 68 10.86 -2.35 15.68
C CYS A 68 10.98 -0.83 15.82
N SER A 69 10.98 -0.32 17.05
CA SER A 69 11.00 1.12 17.36
C SER A 69 12.26 1.87 16.91
N LEU A 70 13.28 1.19 16.37
CA LEU A 70 14.49 1.82 15.79
C LEU A 70 14.26 2.47 14.42
N HIS A 71 13.12 2.24 13.77
CA HIS A 71 12.81 2.77 12.43
C HIS A 71 11.94 4.04 12.45
N PHE A 72 11.61 4.53 13.64
CA PHE A 72 10.79 5.72 13.89
C PHE A 72 11.59 6.70 14.75
N GLU A 73 11.24 7.98 14.68
CA GLU A 73 11.88 9.01 15.50
C GLU A 73 11.32 9.00 16.93
N ALA A 74 12.06 9.55 17.90
CA ALA A 74 11.53 9.73 19.26
C ALA A 74 10.22 10.55 19.28
N THR A 75 10.08 11.49 18.35
CA THR A 75 8.91 12.35 18.16
C THR A 75 7.69 11.63 17.55
N ASP A 76 7.86 10.47 16.90
CA ASP A 76 6.74 9.66 16.36
C ASP A 76 5.91 8.98 17.45
N PHE A 77 6.44 8.89 18.67
CA PHE A 77 5.79 8.19 19.78
C PHE A 77 4.84 9.10 20.58
N LEU A 78 3.83 8.49 21.18
CA LEU A 78 2.93 9.12 22.14
C LEU A 78 3.56 9.05 23.54
N GLN A 79 3.93 10.22 24.08
CA GLN A 79 4.56 10.40 25.40
C GLN A 79 3.57 10.17 26.57
N LYS A 80 2.90 9.01 26.60
CA LYS A 80 1.91 8.66 27.64
C LYS A 80 2.59 8.01 28.85
N GLN A 81 2.79 8.79 29.91
CA GLN A 81 3.39 8.37 31.19
C GLN A 81 2.88 7.04 31.76
N ARG A 82 1.60 6.68 31.50
CA ARG A 82 0.94 5.48 32.07
C ARG A 82 1.05 4.20 31.23
N VAL A 83 1.76 4.20 30.08
CA VAL A 83 1.77 3.05 29.16
C VAL A 83 3.12 2.32 29.15
N LYS A 84 3.14 1.04 29.57
CA LYS A 84 4.35 0.20 29.68
C LYS A 84 5.10 -0.08 28.35
N ARG A 85 4.55 0.34 27.21
CA ARG A 85 5.16 0.21 25.86
C ARG A 85 4.87 1.47 25.07
N ARG A 86 5.85 1.95 24.30
CA ARG A 86 5.67 3.12 23.44
C ARG A 86 4.63 2.81 22.36
N THR A 87 3.76 3.77 22.05
CA THR A 87 2.77 3.66 20.97
C THR A 87 3.04 4.75 19.94
N LEU A 88 2.87 4.43 18.66
CA LEU A 88 3.09 5.37 17.56
C LEU A 88 1.88 6.29 17.38
N LYS A 89 2.13 7.54 16.96
CA LYS A 89 1.10 8.48 16.51
C LYS A 89 0.37 7.94 15.27
N LEU A 90 -0.81 8.50 14.98
CA LEU A 90 -1.60 8.08 13.81
C LEU A 90 -0.92 8.46 12.49
N ASN A 91 -0.14 9.53 12.47
CA ASN A 91 0.63 10.00 11.31
C ASN A 91 2.06 9.45 11.21
N ALA A 92 2.53 8.67 12.20
CA ALA A 92 3.92 8.19 12.23
C ALA A 92 4.26 7.28 11.05
N ILE A 93 5.40 7.56 10.40
CA ILE A 93 5.93 6.82 9.25
C ILE A 93 7.40 6.45 9.46
N PRO A 94 7.88 5.32 8.91
CA PRO A 94 9.30 4.99 8.99
C PRO A 94 10.18 6.04 8.31
N SER A 95 11.12 6.56 9.08
CA SER A 95 12.09 7.59 8.71
C SER A 95 13.52 7.17 9.02
N GLN A 96 13.71 6.36 10.07
CA GLN A 96 15.02 5.98 10.59
C GLN A 96 15.49 4.61 10.10
N LYS A 97 16.81 4.47 9.90
CA LYS A 97 17.48 3.18 9.60
C LYS A 97 16.76 2.37 8.51
N LEU A 98 16.41 3.04 7.41
CA LEU A 98 15.77 2.42 6.24
C LEU A 98 16.80 1.61 5.43
N PRO A 99 16.42 0.55 4.70
CA PRO A 99 17.35 -0.21 3.88
C PRO A 99 17.95 0.67 2.76
N LEU A 100 19.27 0.59 2.57
CA LEU A 100 19.99 1.30 1.51
C LEU A 100 19.67 0.70 0.14
N GLU A 101 19.89 -0.61 0.00
CA GLU A 101 19.52 -1.37 -1.18
C GLU A 101 18.01 -1.59 -1.29
N ALA A 102 17.52 -1.70 -2.53
CA ALA A 102 16.28 -2.41 -2.79
C ALA A 102 16.61 -3.91 -2.91
N HIS A 103 15.97 -4.76 -2.12
CA HIS A 103 16.18 -6.20 -2.26
C HIS A 103 15.62 -6.68 -3.60
N SER A 104 16.51 -7.18 -4.46
CA SER A 104 16.14 -7.96 -5.63
C SER A 104 15.32 -9.19 -5.21
N THR A 105 14.34 -9.55 -6.03
CA THR A 105 13.41 -10.66 -5.77
C THR A 105 14.03 -12.01 -6.19
N GLU A 106 15.30 -12.22 -5.87
CA GLU A 106 15.95 -13.49 -6.12
C GLU A 106 15.44 -14.56 -5.14
N PRO A 107 14.92 -15.71 -5.62
CA PRO A 107 14.46 -16.80 -4.76
C PRO A 107 15.65 -17.57 -4.19
N GLY A 108 16.39 -16.93 -3.28
CA GLY A 108 17.56 -17.51 -2.63
C GLY A 108 17.25 -18.87 -1.98
N PRO A 109 18.13 -19.87 -2.12
CA PRO A 109 17.83 -21.25 -1.76
C PRO A 109 17.47 -21.37 -0.27
N SER A 110 16.39 -22.10 0.02
CA SER A 110 15.92 -22.34 1.39
C SER A 110 16.81 -23.37 2.09
N SER A 111 18.02 -22.96 2.48
CA SER A 111 18.98 -23.74 3.28
C SER A 111 18.48 -23.98 4.70
N ARG A 112 17.43 -24.80 4.85
CA ARG A 112 17.17 -25.55 6.08
C ARG A 112 18.19 -26.68 6.16
N SER A 113 19.37 -26.38 6.67
CA SER A 113 20.36 -27.38 7.07
C SER A 113 19.76 -28.23 8.20
N ILE A 114 19.17 -29.37 7.83
CA ILE A 114 18.81 -30.42 8.79
C ILE A 114 20.12 -31.02 9.29
N THR A 115 20.60 -30.53 10.42
CA THR A 115 21.82 -31.04 11.07
C THR A 115 21.56 -32.45 11.57
N ALA A 116 22.03 -33.45 10.82
CA ALA A 116 21.96 -34.84 11.22
C ALA A 116 22.84 -35.09 12.46
N ALA A 117 22.20 -35.47 13.56
CA ALA A 117 22.84 -36.08 14.73
C ALA A 117 22.15 -37.42 14.97
N ALA A 118 22.94 -38.49 15.16
CA ALA A 118 22.49 -39.86 14.88
C ALA A 118 22.57 -40.81 16.08
N LYS A 119 21.92 -41.98 15.90
CA LYS A 119 21.91 -43.18 16.78
C LYS A 119 20.92 -43.06 17.96
N GLN A 120 20.28 -44.14 18.45
CA GLN A 120 20.58 -45.57 18.28
C GLN A 120 19.39 -46.44 17.79
N ARG A 121 19.75 -47.69 17.44
CA ARG A 121 19.00 -48.95 17.14
C ARG A 121 17.64 -49.13 17.86
N ILE A 122 16.69 -49.93 17.34
CA ILE A 122 16.74 -51.41 17.17
C ILE A 122 16.20 -51.90 15.80
N VAL A 123 16.58 -53.14 15.44
CA VAL A 123 16.33 -53.84 14.16
C VAL A 123 15.31 -54.97 14.33
N THR A 124 14.47 -55.24 13.32
CA THR A 124 14.04 -56.59 12.89
C THR A 124 13.47 -56.55 11.46
N THR A 125 13.66 -57.65 10.72
CA THR A 125 13.28 -57.99 9.31
C THR A 125 11.82 -57.68 8.92
N VAL A 126 11.41 -57.60 7.64
CA VAL A 126 11.87 -58.31 6.41
C VAL A 126 11.86 -57.42 5.14
N ALA A 127 12.45 -57.92 4.05
CA ALA A 127 12.42 -57.41 2.67
C ALA A 127 11.82 -58.51 1.74
N PRO A 128 11.60 -58.33 0.42
CA PRO A 128 11.89 -57.20 -0.49
C PRO A 128 10.59 -56.74 -1.23
N SER A 129 10.47 -56.29 -2.51
CA SER A 129 11.37 -56.03 -3.66
C SER A 129 10.71 -55.11 -4.72
N LEU A 130 11.51 -54.61 -5.67
CA LEU A 130 11.17 -54.00 -6.98
C LEU A 130 10.61 -52.55 -7.03
N ILE A 131 11.09 -51.84 -8.05
CA ILE A 131 10.55 -50.61 -8.68
C ILE A 131 9.87 -51.07 -9.98
N PRO A 132 8.87 -50.35 -10.52
CA PRO A 132 9.18 -49.42 -11.62
C PRO A 132 8.49 -48.06 -11.51
N CYS A 133 8.97 -47.10 -12.29
CA CYS A 133 8.22 -45.94 -12.75
C CYS A 133 7.83 -46.22 -14.21
N GLU A 134 6.62 -45.86 -14.64
CA GLU A 134 6.29 -45.55 -16.05
C GLU A 134 4.85 -45.00 -16.14
N ASP A 135 4.55 -44.37 -17.28
CA ASP A 135 3.43 -43.46 -17.49
C ASP A 135 2.31 -44.08 -18.34
N VAL A 136 1.09 -43.51 -18.25
CA VAL A 136 0.03 -43.42 -19.28
C VAL A 136 -0.93 -42.30 -18.82
N GLU A 137 -1.34 -41.31 -19.62
CA GLU A 137 -2.04 -41.36 -20.93
C GLU A 137 -3.48 -41.90 -20.82
N ASP A 138 -4.52 -41.27 -21.39
CA ASP A 138 -4.65 -39.87 -21.88
C ASP A 138 -6.14 -39.52 -22.16
N LEU A 139 -6.44 -38.23 -22.40
CA LEU A 139 -7.57 -37.71 -23.25
C LEU A 139 -9.05 -38.06 -22.84
N ASP A 140 -10.11 -37.38 -23.29
CA ASP A 140 -10.22 -36.19 -24.16
C ASP A 140 -11.46 -35.30 -23.90
N ASP A 141 -11.51 -34.19 -24.66
CA ASP A 141 -12.58 -33.19 -24.91
C ASP A 141 -14.02 -33.78 -25.16
N GLN A 142 -15.13 -33.04 -25.32
CA GLN A 142 -15.37 -31.66 -25.79
C GLN A 142 -16.78 -31.18 -25.41
N GLU A 143 -16.96 -29.90 -25.02
CA GLU A 143 -18.09 -29.03 -25.42
C GLU A 143 -17.80 -27.59 -24.95
N ALA A 144 -18.03 -26.58 -25.79
CA ALA A 144 -17.51 -25.23 -25.57
C ALA A 144 -18.57 -24.12 -25.70
N ALA A 145 -18.15 -22.90 -25.36
CA ALA A 145 -18.78 -21.62 -25.67
C ALA A 145 -20.15 -21.30 -25.04
N GLU A 146 -20.10 -20.51 -23.96
CA GLU A 146 -20.79 -19.20 -23.93
C GLU A 146 -20.10 -18.27 -22.90
N ILE A 147 -20.59 -17.03 -22.74
CA ILE A 147 -20.14 -16.03 -21.74
C ILE A 147 -18.68 -15.48 -21.91
N LEU A 148 -18.19 -15.22 -23.13
CA LEU A 148 -16.93 -14.45 -23.29
C LEU A 148 -16.83 -13.50 -24.52
N THR A 149 -17.94 -12.86 -24.91
CA THR A 149 -18.00 -11.97 -26.10
C THR A 149 -18.75 -10.64 -25.87
N SER A 150 -18.39 -9.86 -24.84
CA SER A 150 -18.75 -8.42 -24.74
C SER A 150 -17.91 -7.57 -23.74
N LEU A 151 -16.63 -7.89 -23.53
CA LEU A 151 -15.72 -7.04 -22.72
C LEU A 151 -14.46 -6.62 -23.49
N LYS A 152 -14.69 -5.97 -24.63
CA LYS A 152 -13.76 -5.02 -25.26
C LYS A 152 -14.53 -3.73 -25.53
N ASN A 153 -14.42 -2.77 -24.62
CA ASN A 153 -14.35 -1.31 -24.85
C ASN A 153 -14.60 -0.54 -23.54
N THR A 154 -13.69 0.39 -23.25
CA THR A 154 -13.92 1.74 -22.67
C THR A 154 -14.83 1.91 -21.44
N GLU A 155 -14.18 2.13 -20.29
CA GLU A 155 -14.42 3.16 -19.25
C GLU A 155 -15.83 3.49 -18.69
N ASN A 156 -15.82 3.84 -17.38
CA ASN A 156 -16.82 4.65 -16.67
C ASN A 156 -18.29 4.18 -16.61
N SER A 157 -18.66 3.50 -15.50
CA SER A 157 -19.69 4.01 -14.55
C SER A 157 -19.97 3.01 -13.42
N THR A 158 -20.08 3.50 -12.18
CA THR A 158 -20.86 2.85 -11.11
C THR A 158 -21.65 3.90 -10.34
N LEU A 159 -22.65 4.50 -10.98
CA LEU A 159 -23.66 5.30 -10.29
C LEU A 159 -24.62 4.39 -9.50
N SER A 160 -25.22 4.94 -8.43
CA SER A 160 -26.43 4.38 -7.83
C SER A 160 -27.57 4.31 -8.85
N LYS A 161 -28.62 3.53 -8.56
CA LYS A 161 -29.82 3.46 -9.42
C LYS A 161 -30.70 4.70 -9.24
N ASP A 162 -30.48 5.70 -10.08
CA ASP A 162 -31.41 6.80 -10.33
C ASP A 162 -31.76 6.88 -11.83
N ALA A 163 -32.93 7.43 -12.16
CA ALA A 163 -33.38 7.52 -13.54
C ALA A 163 -32.56 8.56 -14.33
N ALA A 164 -31.94 8.13 -15.43
CA ALA A 164 -30.99 8.94 -16.19
C ALA A 164 -31.69 10.06 -16.98
N VAL A 165 -31.76 11.26 -16.39
CA VAL A 165 -32.03 12.50 -17.13
C VAL A 165 -30.75 12.89 -17.88
N GLN A 166 -30.68 12.59 -19.18
CA GLN A 166 -29.58 13.05 -20.02
C GLN A 166 -29.73 14.54 -20.31
N VAL A 167 -28.84 15.36 -19.76
CA VAL A 167 -28.68 16.76 -20.16
C VAL A 167 -27.87 16.84 -21.45
N ASN A 168 -28.42 17.52 -22.46
CA ASN A 168 -27.78 17.63 -23.77
C ASN A 168 -26.78 18.80 -23.76
N ILE A 169 -25.51 18.51 -23.46
CA ILE A 169 -24.44 19.51 -23.32
C ILE A 169 -24.00 19.97 -24.72
N THR A 170 -24.66 21.00 -25.24
CA THR A 170 -24.41 21.57 -26.57
C THR A 170 -23.36 22.69 -26.60
N LYS A 171 -22.83 23.09 -25.44
CA LYS A 171 -21.72 24.04 -25.28
C LYS A 171 -20.72 23.43 -24.30
N GLU A 172 -19.43 23.56 -24.57
CA GLU A 172 -18.38 23.28 -23.59
C GLU A 172 -18.53 24.26 -22.40
N ILE A 173 -18.66 23.71 -21.19
CA ILE A 173 -18.86 24.48 -19.96
C ILE A 173 -17.52 24.58 -19.25
N THR A 174 -16.95 25.78 -19.20
CA THR A 174 -15.68 26.03 -18.53
C THR A 174 -15.86 26.06 -17.00
N LEU A 175 -14.75 25.94 -16.26
CA LEU A 175 -14.79 26.23 -14.82
C LEU A 175 -15.14 27.70 -14.53
N CYS A 176 -14.94 28.61 -15.47
CA CYS A 176 -15.32 30.02 -15.36
C CYS A 176 -16.84 30.23 -15.51
N ASP A 177 -17.53 29.45 -16.36
CA ASP A 177 -19.01 29.44 -16.45
C ASP A 177 -19.64 28.92 -15.14
N ILE A 178 -18.97 28.00 -14.43
CA ILE A 178 -19.41 27.45 -13.14
C ILE A 178 -19.10 28.43 -12.00
N LEU A 179 -17.93 29.08 -12.02
CA LEU A 179 -17.45 30.02 -11.02
C LEU A 179 -17.63 31.47 -11.50
N ASP A 180 -18.88 31.90 -11.61
CA ASP A 180 -19.29 33.24 -12.08
C ASP A 180 -19.46 34.30 -10.96
N SER A 181 -19.40 33.88 -9.68
CA SER A 181 -19.81 34.70 -8.55
C SER A 181 -19.15 34.27 -7.23
N ASP A 182 -18.89 35.23 -6.33
CA ASP A 182 -18.23 34.97 -5.04
C ASP A 182 -18.97 33.92 -4.19
N PHE A 183 -20.31 33.84 -4.33
CA PHE A 183 -21.12 32.83 -3.67
C PHE A 183 -20.79 31.41 -4.16
N LYS A 184 -20.79 31.17 -5.47
CA LYS A 184 -20.43 29.85 -6.03
C LYS A 184 -18.97 29.52 -5.80
N LEU A 185 -18.08 30.51 -5.86
CA LEU A 185 -16.68 30.35 -5.49
C LEU A 185 -16.54 29.86 -4.04
N LYS A 186 -17.28 30.47 -3.11
CA LYS A 186 -17.28 30.08 -1.69
C LYS A 186 -17.88 28.69 -1.47
N GLU A 187 -18.95 28.34 -2.17
CA GLU A 187 -19.57 27.01 -2.09
C GLU A 187 -18.64 25.92 -2.65
N PHE A 188 -17.94 26.20 -3.76
CA PHE A 188 -17.08 25.23 -4.46
C PHE A 188 -15.67 25.10 -3.86
N THR A 189 -15.10 26.19 -3.32
CA THR A 189 -13.69 26.24 -2.85
C THR A 189 -13.53 26.53 -1.35
N GLY A 190 -14.56 27.03 -0.68
CA GLY A 190 -14.47 27.58 0.69
C GLY A 190 -13.84 28.97 0.80
N VAL A 191 -13.43 29.60 -0.32
CA VAL A 191 -12.80 30.93 -0.34
C VAL A 191 -13.87 32.03 -0.41
N ASP A 192 -13.80 33.03 0.47
CA ASP A 192 -14.86 34.03 0.64
C ASP A 192 -15.10 34.97 -0.56
N ASN A 193 -14.10 35.19 -1.42
CA ASN A 193 -14.23 36.03 -2.62
C ASN A 193 -13.05 35.88 -3.61
N TYR A 194 -13.21 36.40 -4.83
CA TYR A 194 -12.17 36.38 -5.88
C TYR A 194 -10.89 37.14 -5.52
N VAL A 195 -10.93 38.15 -4.63
CA VAL A 195 -9.71 38.90 -4.25
C VAL A 195 -8.74 37.99 -3.49
N ILE A 196 -9.28 37.18 -2.56
CA ILE A 196 -8.50 36.16 -1.85
C ILE A 196 -8.05 35.05 -2.82
N PHE A 197 -8.95 34.56 -3.68
CA PHE A 197 -8.64 33.51 -4.66
C PHE A 197 -7.51 33.92 -5.61
N ASN A 198 -7.58 35.12 -6.19
CA ASN A 198 -6.55 35.68 -7.09
C ASN A 198 -5.23 36.04 -6.38
N THR A 199 -5.21 36.03 -5.04
CA THR A 199 -3.97 36.16 -4.25
C THR A 199 -3.33 34.78 -3.99
N ILE A 200 -4.13 33.71 -3.98
CA ILE A 200 -3.67 32.32 -3.76
C ILE A 200 -3.25 31.66 -5.09
N VAL A 201 -4.01 31.89 -6.17
CA VAL A 201 -3.73 31.35 -7.49
C VAL A 201 -2.80 32.30 -8.25
N PRO A 202 -1.59 31.86 -8.69
CA PRO A 202 -0.67 32.72 -9.44
C PRO A 202 -1.30 33.24 -10.73
N SER A 203 -1.00 34.49 -11.11
CA SER A 203 -1.58 35.14 -12.29
C SER A 203 -1.38 34.34 -13.58
N SER A 204 -0.24 33.67 -13.74
CA SER A 204 0.04 32.79 -14.90
C SER A 204 -0.87 31.56 -14.97
N VAL A 205 -1.42 31.08 -13.86
CA VAL A 205 -2.42 30.00 -13.83
C VAL A 205 -3.80 30.54 -14.22
N LEU A 206 -4.14 31.76 -13.79
CA LEU A 206 -5.36 32.44 -14.21
C LEU A 206 -5.33 32.84 -15.69
N GLU A 207 -4.15 33.17 -16.23
CA GLU A 207 -3.95 33.39 -17.67
C GLU A 207 -4.09 32.08 -18.45
N MET A 208 -3.45 30.98 -18.04
CA MET A 208 -3.65 29.66 -18.67
C MET A 208 -5.12 29.20 -18.65
N MET A 209 -5.89 29.57 -17.62
CA MET A 209 -7.35 29.29 -17.55
C MET A 209 -8.21 30.16 -18.47
N ARG A 210 -7.65 31.24 -19.07
CA ARG A 210 -8.35 32.17 -19.99
C ARG A 210 -7.79 32.14 -21.41
N SER A 211 -6.57 31.65 -21.61
CA SER A 211 -5.94 31.50 -22.92
C SER A 211 -6.30 30.19 -23.63
N LEU A 212 -7.24 29.42 -23.08
CA LEU A 212 -7.87 28.28 -23.76
C LEU A 212 -9.19 28.69 -24.46
N ASP A 213 -9.65 29.93 -24.28
CA ASP A 213 -10.92 30.45 -24.82
C ASP A 213 -10.71 31.26 -26.13
N GLY A 214 -9.76 30.88 -26.98
CA GLY A 214 -9.33 31.64 -28.17
C GLY A 214 -9.06 30.79 -29.42
#